data_AF-A0A0Q5MB55-F1
#
_entry.id   AF-A0A0Q5MB55-F1
#
_cell.length_a   1.000
_cell.length_b   1.000
_cell.length_c   1.000
_cell.angle_alpha   90.00
_cell.angle_beta   90.00
_cell.angle_gamma   90.00
#
_symmetry.space_group_name_H-M   'P 1'
#
loop_
_entity.id
_entity.type
_entity.pdbx_description
1 polymer ?
#
loop_
_entity_poly.entity_id
_entity_poly.type
_entity_poly.pdbx_seq_one_letter_code
_entity_poly.pdbx_strand_id
1 'polypeptide(L)'
;MDAEEPLNLVPLPGSERPERTGYEAHGALAPDAPVEATLILRRRAPLPEDVFASPLTAQELGDRYGASPEDLHLVVSTLARLGVTIDEKNAAERRVRVSGPVSVLARVFGTDLAESRPADAGAEAPSYRQRSGGLSIPAELDGVVTAVLGLDDRPQARAQFRVARPAAVSTSYTPPQLGTVYDFPAGADGSGQTIAIVELGGGYEQTDLDTYFAGLGIPSPSVTAVGVDGGANVPGQDPNGADGEVMLDIEVVGALAPGASIVVYFAPNTDAGFLDAVSTAAHATPTPAAISISWGQSEDQWTAQARTAFDQALQDAAALGVTTTVAAGDDGSSDRVGDGKAHVDFPASSPHALACGGTRLDADTSTGAVRSETVWNNGTGNGATGGGVSAVFPLPSWQGGVGVPAGPGGTDAGGSANGPGGRGVPDVSAVADPQTGYQVRVDGKDLVIGGTSAVAPLWAALIARLAQSTGKRFGLVQPALYDSTRAGQVAAGFRDITSGNNGAYAAGAGWDACTGLGVPEGARLLAAL
;
A
#
# COMPACT_ATOMS: atom_id res chain seq x y z
N MET A 1 -19.15 -33.76 -17.62
CA MET A 1 -19.98 -32.71 -18.25
C MET A 1 -19.19 -32.22 -19.43
N ASP A 2 -19.78 -32.33 -20.61
CA ASP A 2 -19.12 -31.96 -21.86
C ASP A 2 -18.76 -30.48 -21.86
N ALA A 3 -17.58 -30.16 -22.38
CA ALA A 3 -17.00 -28.82 -22.39
C ALA A 3 -17.72 -27.81 -23.32
N GLU A 4 -18.98 -28.09 -23.70
CA GLU A 4 -19.67 -27.45 -24.83
C GLU A 4 -20.97 -26.70 -24.47
N GLU A 5 -21.50 -26.78 -23.23
CA GLU A 5 -22.67 -25.96 -22.89
C GLU A 5 -22.26 -24.48 -22.73
N PRO A 6 -22.88 -23.55 -23.50
CA PRO A 6 -22.57 -22.13 -23.37
C PRO A 6 -22.96 -21.64 -21.98
N LEU A 7 -22.02 -21.02 -21.28
CA LEU A 7 -22.27 -20.41 -19.97
C LEU A 7 -23.11 -19.14 -20.15
N ASN A 8 -24.15 -19.00 -19.33
CA ASN A 8 -24.86 -17.74 -19.20
C ASN A 8 -24.01 -16.78 -18.36
N LEU A 9 -23.28 -15.88 -19.03
CA LEU A 9 -22.38 -14.93 -18.41
C LEU A 9 -22.99 -13.52 -18.39
N VAL A 10 -22.71 -12.76 -17.33
CA VAL A 10 -23.00 -11.33 -17.22
C VAL A 10 -21.71 -10.54 -17.00
N PRO A 11 -21.61 -9.29 -17.49
CA PRO A 11 -20.42 -8.47 -17.26
C PRO A 11 -20.16 -8.25 -15.77
N LEU A 12 -18.89 -8.32 -15.35
CA LEU A 12 -18.46 -7.96 -14.00
C LEU A 12 -18.07 -6.47 -13.97
N PRO A 13 -18.85 -5.60 -13.30
CA PRO A 13 -18.59 -4.16 -13.32
C PRO A 13 -17.20 -3.79 -12.79
N GLY A 14 -16.57 -2.80 -13.41
CA GLY A 14 -15.27 -2.28 -12.98
C GLY A 14 -14.06 -3.16 -13.32
N SER A 15 -14.26 -4.30 -13.99
CA SER A 15 -13.20 -5.23 -14.39
C SER A 15 -12.47 -4.85 -15.68
N GLU A 16 -12.95 -3.82 -16.39
CA GLU A 16 -12.38 -3.31 -17.62
C GLU A 16 -10.89 -3.00 -17.43
N ARG A 17 -10.05 -3.63 -18.25
CA ARG A 17 -8.61 -3.44 -18.25
C ARG A 17 -8.17 -3.00 -19.65
N PRO A 18 -7.66 -1.77 -19.82
CA PRO A 18 -7.15 -1.34 -21.10
C PRO A 18 -5.90 -2.14 -21.47
N GLU A 19 -5.54 -2.13 -22.75
CA GLU A 19 -4.20 -2.56 -23.15
C GLU A 19 -3.15 -1.70 -22.43
N ARG A 20 -2.11 -2.36 -21.90
CA ARG A 20 -1.07 -1.68 -21.12
C ARG A 20 0.08 -1.30 -22.03
N THR A 21 0.35 -0.01 -22.13
CA THR A 21 1.51 0.52 -22.86
C THR A 21 2.81 -0.09 -22.28
N GLY A 22 3.76 -0.43 -23.16
CA GLY A 22 5.04 -1.02 -22.76
C GLY A 22 5.04 -2.54 -22.59
N TYR A 23 3.91 -3.20 -22.82
CA TYR A 23 3.82 -4.66 -22.92
C TYR A 23 3.26 -5.06 -24.30
N GLU A 24 3.80 -6.13 -24.87
CA GLU A 24 3.33 -6.69 -26.14
C GLU A 24 2.87 -8.13 -25.92
N ALA A 25 1.78 -8.51 -26.59
CA ALA A 25 1.33 -9.90 -26.62
C ALA A 25 2.42 -10.80 -27.24
N HIS A 26 2.72 -11.89 -26.57
CA HIS A 26 3.80 -12.81 -26.91
C HIS A 26 3.31 -14.26 -27.01
N GLY A 27 2.19 -14.47 -27.72
CA GLY A 27 1.70 -15.82 -28.01
C GLY A 27 0.55 -16.28 -27.11
N ALA A 28 0.11 -17.51 -27.34
CA ALA A 28 -1.00 -18.14 -26.65
C ALA A 28 -0.49 -18.94 -25.45
N LEU A 29 -1.26 -18.93 -24.35
CA LEU A 29 -0.98 -19.79 -23.21
C LEU A 29 -1.43 -21.22 -23.50
N ALA A 30 -0.71 -22.21 -22.94
CA ALA A 30 -1.14 -23.60 -23.01
C ALA A 30 -2.50 -23.77 -22.32
N PRO A 31 -3.51 -24.40 -22.97
CA PRO A 31 -4.86 -24.50 -22.41
C PRO A 31 -4.96 -25.18 -21.04
N ASP A 32 -3.99 -26.00 -20.69
CA ASP A 32 -3.85 -26.76 -19.43
C ASP A 32 -2.91 -26.11 -18.42
N ALA A 33 -2.25 -24.99 -18.75
CA ALA A 33 -1.42 -24.26 -17.81
C ALA A 33 -2.24 -23.80 -16.60
N PRO A 34 -1.72 -23.96 -15.37
CA PRO A 34 -2.44 -23.56 -14.17
C PRO A 34 -2.50 -22.03 -14.06
N VAL A 35 -3.66 -21.52 -13.67
CA VAL A 35 -3.90 -20.13 -13.34
C VAL A 35 -4.59 -20.08 -11.99
N GLU A 36 -4.19 -19.13 -11.15
CA GLU A 36 -4.84 -18.81 -9.88
C GLU A 36 -5.61 -17.48 -10.00
N ALA A 37 -6.68 -17.36 -9.24
CA ALA A 37 -7.46 -16.13 -9.13
C ALA A 37 -8.04 -15.99 -7.72
N THR A 38 -8.22 -14.74 -7.30
CA THR A 38 -8.92 -14.41 -6.05
C THR A 38 -10.25 -13.74 -6.38
N LEU A 39 -11.33 -14.32 -5.86
CA LEU A 39 -12.66 -13.74 -5.94
C LEU A 39 -12.99 -13.01 -4.64
N ILE A 40 -13.52 -11.81 -4.77
CA ILE A 40 -14.01 -11.00 -3.65
C ILE A 40 -15.53 -11.03 -3.66
N LEU A 41 -16.11 -11.38 -2.52
CA LEU A 41 -17.55 -11.45 -2.33
C LEU A 41 -18.07 -10.16 -1.69
N ARG A 42 -19.33 -9.86 -1.97
CA ARG A 42 -20.05 -8.81 -1.25
C ARG A 42 -20.04 -9.06 0.27
N ARG A 43 -20.05 -7.98 1.03
CA ARG A 43 -20.34 -8.03 2.48
C ARG A 43 -21.83 -8.23 2.73
N ARG A 44 -22.17 -8.94 3.81
CA ARG A 44 -23.58 -9.13 4.22
C ARG A 44 -24.25 -7.86 4.73
N ALA A 45 -23.46 -6.89 5.19
CA ALA A 45 -23.90 -5.57 5.63
C ALA A 45 -22.76 -4.55 5.42
N PRO A 46 -23.05 -3.26 5.13
CA PRO A 46 -22.03 -2.21 5.04
C PRO A 46 -21.36 -1.97 6.40
N LEU A 47 -20.11 -1.49 6.39
CA LEU A 47 -19.42 -1.06 7.61
C LEU A 47 -19.92 0.35 7.95
N PRO A 48 -20.48 0.59 9.14
CA PRO A 48 -20.86 1.93 9.57
C PRO A 48 -19.61 2.73 9.98
N GLU A 49 -19.62 4.05 9.84
CA GLU A 49 -18.44 4.91 10.08
C GLU A 49 -17.89 4.83 11.52
N ASP A 50 -18.73 4.48 12.49
CA ASP A 50 -18.37 4.41 13.91
C ASP A 50 -17.41 3.26 14.25
N VAL A 51 -17.36 2.20 13.42
CA VAL A 51 -16.42 1.07 13.64
C VAL A 51 -14.96 1.50 13.53
N PHE A 52 -14.69 2.61 12.83
CA PHE A 52 -13.33 3.13 12.69
C PHE A 52 -12.84 3.87 13.95
N ALA A 53 -13.76 4.36 14.78
CA ALA A 53 -13.45 4.95 16.09
C ALA A 53 -13.55 3.94 17.24
N SER A 54 -14.23 2.81 17.02
CA SER A 54 -14.42 1.72 17.99
C SER A 54 -14.12 0.37 17.33
N PRO A 55 -12.84 -0.05 17.34
CA PRO A 55 -12.41 -1.26 16.65
C PRO A 55 -13.17 -2.51 17.08
N LEU A 56 -13.47 -3.34 16.08
CA LEU A 56 -14.08 -4.65 16.22
C LEU A 56 -13.00 -5.72 16.48
N THR A 57 -13.42 -6.83 17.07
CA THR A 57 -12.64 -8.08 16.98
C THR A 57 -12.74 -8.69 15.59
N ALA A 58 -11.77 -9.51 15.20
CA ALA A 58 -11.81 -10.25 13.93
C ALA A 58 -13.07 -11.12 13.80
N GLN A 59 -13.52 -11.71 14.91
CA GLN A 59 -14.76 -12.48 14.95
C GLN A 59 -15.99 -11.59 14.69
N GLU A 60 -16.11 -10.44 15.36
CA GLU A 60 -17.25 -9.53 15.14
C GLU A 60 -17.30 -8.98 13.72
N LEU A 61 -16.13 -8.63 13.15
CA LEU A 61 -16.04 -8.19 11.76
C LEU A 61 -16.54 -9.31 10.82
N GLY A 62 -16.04 -10.53 10.98
CA GLY A 62 -16.44 -11.66 10.14
C GLY A 62 -17.92 -12.05 10.29
N ASP A 63 -18.42 -12.09 11.52
CA ASP A 63 -19.81 -12.48 11.81
C ASP A 63 -20.83 -11.45 11.33
N ARG A 64 -20.50 -10.16 11.39
CA ARG A 64 -21.45 -9.07 11.08
C ARG A 64 -21.29 -8.52 9.67
N TYR A 65 -20.08 -8.51 9.13
CA TYR A 65 -19.74 -7.79 7.90
C TYR A 65 -19.00 -8.65 6.87
N GLY A 66 -18.60 -9.88 7.21
CA GLY A 66 -18.08 -10.85 6.26
C GLY A 66 -19.11 -11.32 5.21
N ALA A 67 -18.69 -12.22 4.33
CA ALA A 67 -19.54 -12.80 3.29
C ALA A 67 -20.58 -13.71 3.94
N SER A 68 -21.83 -13.69 3.46
CA SER A 68 -22.86 -14.59 4.01
C SER A 68 -22.51 -16.07 3.74
N PRO A 69 -22.86 -17.01 4.63
CA PRO A 69 -22.66 -18.44 4.37
C PRO A 69 -23.34 -18.90 3.07
N GLU A 70 -24.50 -18.30 2.74
CA GLU A 70 -25.25 -18.56 1.52
C GLU A 70 -24.48 -18.11 0.27
N ASP A 71 -23.96 -16.88 0.26
CA ASP A 71 -23.14 -16.36 -0.85
C ASP A 71 -21.87 -17.19 -1.03
N LEU A 72 -21.20 -17.54 0.07
CA LEU A 72 -19.98 -18.36 0.03
C LEU A 72 -20.27 -19.75 -0.56
N HIS A 73 -21.37 -20.38 -0.14
CA HIS A 73 -21.80 -21.66 -0.68
C HIS A 73 -22.17 -21.56 -2.16
N LEU A 74 -22.89 -20.52 -2.56
CA LEU A 74 -23.28 -20.28 -3.94
C LEU A 74 -22.04 -20.16 -4.86
N VAL A 75 -21.05 -19.35 -4.47
CA VAL A 75 -19.80 -19.19 -5.23
C VAL A 75 -19.04 -20.51 -5.32
N VAL A 76 -18.78 -21.17 -4.18
CA VAL A 76 -18.00 -22.42 -4.12
C VAL A 76 -18.66 -23.53 -4.94
N SER A 77 -19.97 -23.73 -4.79
CA SER A 77 -20.70 -24.79 -5.50
C SER A 77 -20.78 -24.54 -7.00
N THR A 78 -20.96 -23.28 -7.42
CA THR A 78 -21.00 -22.88 -8.83
C THR A 78 -19.65 -23.11 -9.50
N LEU A 79 -18.57 -22.60 -8.90
CA LEU A 79 -17.22 -22.74 -9.45
C LEU A 79 -16.76 -24.20 -9.51
N ALA A 80 -16.97 -24.98 -8.44
CA ALA A 80 -16.64 -26.40 -8.42
C ALA A 80 -17.40 -27.20 -9.50
N ARG A 81 -18.69 -26.89 -9.71
CA ARG A 81 -19.51 -27.50 -10.79
C ARG A 81 -18.96 -27.18 -12.18
N LEU A 82 -18.36 -26.00 -12.36
CA LEU A 82 -17.76 -25.55 -13.61
C LEU A 82 -16.32 -26.06 -13.84
N GLY A 83 -15.79 -26.87 -12.93
CA GLY A 83 -14.46 -27.46 -13.02
C GLY A 83 -13.34 -26.57 -12.50
N VAL A 84 -13.67 -25.54 -11.72
CA VAL A 84 -12.72 -24.68 -11.02
C VAL A 84 -12.39 -25.31 -9.66
N THR A 85 -11.11 -25.39 -9.31
CA THR A 85 -10.66 -25.86 -8.00
C THR A 85 -10.79 -24.74 -6.98
N ILE A 86 -11.27 -25.07 -5.78
CA ILE A 86 -11.34 -24.13 -4.65
C ILE A 86 -10.16 -24.41 -3.73
N ASP A 87 -9.19 -23.50 -3.71
CA ASP A 87 -7.98 -23.65 -2.90
C ASP A 87 -8.22 -23.15 -1.47
N GLU A 88 -8.95 -22.05 -1.34
CA GLU A 88 -9.28 -21.43 -0.06
C GLU A 88 -10.64 -20.74 -0.10
N LYS A 89 -11.30 -20.70 1.07
CA LYS A 89 -12.50 -19.88 1.29
C LYS A 89 -12.44 -19.25 2.67
N ASN A 90 -12.66 -17.95 2.74
CA ASN A 90 -12.63 -17.20 3.98
C ASN A 90 -13.80 -16.22 4.04
N ALA A 91 -14.76 -16.50 4.93
CA ALA A 91 -15.96 -15.68 5.05
C ALA A 91 -15.66 -14.31 5.65
N ALA A 92 -14.74 -14.21 6.62
CA ALA A 92 -14.41 -12.96 7.29
C ALA A 92 -13.74 -11.99 6.32
N GLU A 93 -12.80 -12.50 5.55
CA GLU A 93 -12.06 -11.74 4.52
C GLU A 93 -12.85 -11.57 3.22
N ARG A 94 -13.99 -12.26 3.08
CA ARG A 94 -14.82 -12.29 1.86
C ARG A 94 -14.08 -12.80 0.63
N ARG A 95 -13.07 -13.66 0.82
CA ARG A 95 -12.20 -14.18 -0.24
C ARG A 95 -12.49 -15.64 -0.57
N VAL A 96 -12.46 -15.97 -1.85
CA VAL A 96 -12.36 -17.35 -2.34
C VAL A 96 -11.20 -17.41 -3.33
N ARG A 97 -10.16 -18.16 -2.98
CA ARG A 97 -9.02 -18.40 -3.86
C ARG A 97 -9.26 -19.66 -4.67
N VAL A 98 -9.02 -19.57 -5.96
CA VAL A 98 -9.31 -20.64 -6.90
C VAL A 98 -8.18 -20.86 -7.88
N SER A 99 -8.10 -22.09 -8.38
CA SER A 99 -7.15 -22.48 -9.41
C SER A 99 -7.83 -23.31 -10.49
N GLY A 100 -7.25 -23.29 -11.68
CA GLY A 100 -7.74 -24.10 -12.79
C GLY A 100 -6.89 -23.92 -14.04
N PRO A 101 -7.07 -24.79 -15.05
CA PRO A 101 -6.40 -24.63 -16.33
C PRO A 101 -6.89 -23.36 -17.03
N VAL A 102 -6.03 -22.70 -17.82
CA VAL A 102 -6.34 -21.50 -18.63
C VAL A 102 -7.67 -21.64 -19.34
N SER A 103 -7.91 -22.79 -20.00
CA SER A 103 -9.15 -23.07 -20.75
C SER A 103 -10.43 -23.02 -19.90
N VAL A 104 -10.35 -23.38 -18.61
CA VAL A 104 -11.50 -23.32 -17.70
C VAL A 104 -11.69 -21.90 -17.18
N LEU A 105 -10.62 -21.25 -16.67
CA LEU A 105 -10.77 -19.92 -16.09
C LEU A 105 -11.10 -18.84 -17.14
N ALA A 106 -10.52 -18.91 -18.34
CA ALA A 106 -10.87 -18.04 -19.46
C ALA A 106 -12.37 -18.16 -19.81
N ARG A 107 -12.89 -19.40 -19.88
CA ARG A 107 -14.31 -19.66 -20.16
C ARG A 107 -15.22 -19.16 -19.05
N VAL A 108 -14.89 -19.45 -17.78
CA VAL A 108 -15.73 -19.10 -16.63
C VAL A 108 -15.79 -17.59 -16.42
N PHE A 109 -14.68 -16.89 -16.66
CA PHE A 109 -14.58 -15.44 -16.47
C PHE A 109 -14.74 -14.62 -17.75
N GLY A 110 -15.15 -15.26 -18.85
CA GLY A 110 -15.46 -14.59 -20.12
C GLY A 110 -14.34 -13.71 -20.65
N THR A 111 -13.09 -14.18 -20.58
CA THR A 111 -11.90 -13.43 -20.99
C THR A 111 -10.97 -14.31 -21.80
N ASP A 112 -10.17 -13.68 -22.66
CA ASP A 112 -9.01 -14.33 -23.26
C ASP A 112 -7.78 -14.07 -22.39
N LEU A 113 -6.90 -15.07 -22.29
CA LEU A 113 -5.63 -14.99 -21.57
C LEU A 113 -4.50 -15.25 -22.58
N ALA A 114 -3.54 -14.34 -22.61
CA ALA A 114 -2.39 -14.44 -23.51
C ALA A 114 -1.10 -14.26 -22.73
N GLU A 115 0.00 -14.74 -23.30
CA GLU A 115 1.33 -14.41 -22.81
C GLU A 115 1.71 -13.00 -23.28
N SER A 116 2.54 -12.32 -22.50
CA SER A 116 3.04 -10.98 -22.79
C SER A 116 4.43 -10.78 -22.25
N ARG A 117 5.15 -9.82 -22.81
CA ARG A 117 6.49 -9.42 -22.36
C ARG A 117 6.63 -7.90 -22.43
N PRO A 118 7.53 -7.30 -21.65
CA PRO A 118 7.83 -5.88 -21.82
C PRO A 118 8.38 -5.63 -23.23
N ALA A 119 7.89 -4.58 -23.90
CA ALA A 119 8.15 -4.31 -25.32
C ALA A 119 9.65 -4.09 -25.63
N ASP A 120 10.35 -3.41 -24.72
CA ASP A 120 11.77 -3.05 -24.88
C ASP A 120 12.73 -4.11 -24.31
N ALA A 121 12.22 -5.26 -23.85
CA ALA A 121 13.03 -6.23 -23.15
C ALA A 121 13.63 -7.29 -24.08
N GLY A 122 14.85 -7.71 -23.75
CA GLY A 122 15.57 -8.77 -24.47
C GLY A 122 14.89 -10.13 -24.36
N ALA A 123 15.43 -11.14 -25.05
CA ALA A 123 14.84 -12.49 -25.09
C ALA A 123 14.78 -13.20 -23.72
N GLU A 124 15.50 -12.72 -22.71
CA GLU A 124 15.51 -13.27 -21.35
C GLU A 124 14.52 -12.56 -20.40
N ALA A 125 13.71 -11.63 -20.91
CA ALA A 125 12.71 -10.96 -20.12
C ALA A 125 11.66 -11.94 -19.57
N PRO A 126 11.18 -11.76 -18.33
CA PRO A 126 10.08 -12.56 -17.83
C PRO A 126 8.85 -12.35 -18.70
N SER A 127 8.15 -13.45 -18.96
CA SER A 127 6.82 -13.41 -19.56
C SER A 127 5.75 -13.39 -18.49
N TYR A 128 4.61 -12.81 -18.84
CA TYR A 128 3.47 -12.60 -17.97
C TYR A 128 2.19 -13.00 -18.69
N ARG A 129 1.25 -13.60 -17.97
CA ARG A 129 -0.13 -13.72 -18.38
C ARG A 129 -0.81 -12.36 -18.32
N GLN A 130 -1.47 -12.00 -19.40
CA GLN A 130 -2.26 -10.77 -19.49
C GLN A 130 -3.69 -11.03 -19.96
N ARG A 131 -4.55 -10.05 -19.66
CA ARG A 131 -5.85 -9.87 -20.30
C ARG A 131 -6.08 -8.39 -20.66
N SER A 132 -7.02 -8.17 -21.57
CA SER A 132 -7.61 -6.86 -21.86
C SER A 132 -9.14 -6.99 -21.91
N GLY A 133 -9.85 -5.88 -21.85
CA GLY A 133 -11.31 -5.87 -21.81
C GLY A 133 -11.89 -6.09 -20.41
N GLY A 134 -13.21 -6.16 -20.34
CA GLY A 134 -13.96 -6.54 -19.14
C GLY A 134 -13.99 -8.05 -18.94
N LEU A 135 -14.12 -8.44 -17.68
CA LEU A 135 -14.47 -9.81 -17.28
C LEU A 135 -15.99 -9.99 -17.30
N SER A 136 -16.41 -11.24 -17.41
CA SER A 136 -17.78 -11.67 -17.12
C SER A 136 -17.78 -12.75 -16.05
N ILE A 137 -18.93 -13.03 -15.44
CA ILE A 137 -19.10 -14.10 -14.45
C ILE A 137 -20.38 -14.88 -14.74
N PRO A 138 -20.51 -16.15 -14.29
CA PRO A 138 -21.78 -16.86 -14.34
C PRO A 138 -22.91 -16.01 -13.75
N ALA A 139 -24.03 -15.88 -14.45
CA ALA A 139 -25.16 -15.03 -14.05
C ALA A 139 -25.70 -15.32 -12.65
N GLU A 140 -25.55 -16.55 -12.17
CA GLU A 140 -25.91 -16.98 -10.81
C GLU A 140 -25.07 -16.27 -9.72
N LEU A 141 -23.89 -15.75 -10.07
CA LEU A 141 -22.97 -15.05 -9.17
C LEU A 141 -23.10 -13.51 -9.25
N ASP A 142 -24.01 -13.01 -10.08
CA ASP A 142 -24.23 -11.57 -10.26
C ASP A 142 -24.61 -10.88 -8.95
N GLY A 143 -23.95 -9.76 -8.66
CA GLY A 143 -24.09 -9.03 -7.41
C GLY A 143 -23.61 -9.79 -6.15
N VAL A 144 -23.04 -10.99 -6.28
CA VAL A 144 -22.39 -11.72 -5.19
C VAL A 144 -20.87 -11.60 -5.27
N VAL A 145 -20.31 -11.88 -6.46
CA VAL A 145 -18.89 -11.64 -6.74
C VAL A 145 -18.72 -10.19 -7.18
N THR A 146 -17.91 -9.44 -6.44
CA THR A 146 -17.65 -8.01 -6.70
C THR A 146 -16.32 -7.76 -7.36
N ALA A 147 -15.37 -8.70 -7.29
CA ALA A 147 -14.13 -8.64 -8.04
C ALA A 147 -13.57 -10.04 -8.35
N VAL A 148 -12.85 -10.15 -9.47
CA VAL A 148 -12.00 -11.30 -9.83
C VAL A 148 -10.61 -10.76 -10.18
N LEU A 149 -9.61 -11.15 -9.40
CA LEU A 149 -8.22 -10.66 -9.44
C LEU A 149 -7.24 -11.80 -9.76
N GLY A 150 -6.02 -11.47 -10.19
CA GLY A 150 -4.95 -12.46 -10.41
C GLY A 150 -4.96 -13.16 -11.78
N LEU A 151 -6.00 -12.94 -12.60
CA LEU A 151 -6.02 -13.43 -13.98
C LEU A 151 -4.97 -12.74 -14.88
N ASP A 152 -4.51 -11.55 -14.49
CA ASP A 152 -3.36 -10.84 -15.06
C ASP A 152 -2.23 -10.86 -14.03
N ASP A 153 -1.06 -11.36 -14.40
CA ASP A 153 0.10 -11.43 -13.49
C ASP A 153 1.23 -10.46 -13.86
N ARG A 154 0.94 -9.47 -14.70
CA ARG A 154 1.88 -8.36 -14.92
C ARG A 154 2.07 -7.59 -13.61
N PRO A 155 3.28 -7.11 -13.31
CA PRO A 155 3.58 -6.34 -12.10
C PRO A 155 2.60 -5.19 -11.88
N GLN A 156 1.84 -5.25 -10.78
CA GLN A 156 0.79 -4.27 -10.47
C GLN A 156 1.38 -3.01 -9.82
N ALA A 157 2.41 -3.16 -8.99
CA ALA A 157 3.01 -2.09 -8.21
C ALA A 157 4.54 -2.01 -8.41
N ARG A 158 5.11 -0.90 -7.97
CA ARG A 158 6.55 -0.66 -7.84
C ARG A 158 6.89 -0.33 -6.39
N ALA A 159 8.08 -0.70 -5.97
CA ALA A 159 8.69 -0.24 -4.74
C ALA A 159 9.00 1.28 -4.86
N GLN A 160 8.71 2.06 -3.81
CA GLN A 160 8.78 3.53 -3.80
C GLN A 160 10.04 4.05 -3.09
N PHE A 161 11.18 3.44 -3.42
CA PHE A 161 12.48 3.79 -2.86
C PHE A 161 13.48 4.19 -3.94
N ARG A 162 14.52 4.90 -3.51
CA ARG A 162 15.65 5.28 -4.37
C ARG A 162 16.97 5.18 -3.64
N VAL A 163 17.87 4.37 -4.19
CA VAL A 163 19.27 4.30 -3.72
C VAL A 163 20.02 5.56 -4.13
N ALA A 164 20.62 6.23 -3.16
CA ALA A 164 21.42 7.43 -3.41
C ALA A 164 22.73 7.06 -4.09
N ARG A 165 23.14 7.89 -5.07
CA ARG A 165 24.54 7.83 -5.55
C ARG A 165 25.44 8.37 -4.45
N PRO A 166 26.54 7.69 -4.06
CA PRO A 166 27.36 8.12 -2.92
C PRO A 166 27.83 9.59 -3.01
N ALA A 167 28.18 10.06 -4.21
CA ALA A 167 28.63 11.45 -4.44
C ALA A 167 27.52 12.51 -4.30
N ALA A 168 26.24 12.11 -4.29
CA ALA A 168 25.09 13.00 -4.14
C ALA A 168 24.60 13.10 -2.69
N VAL A 169 25.10 12.25 -1.78
CA VAL A 169 24.73 12.29 -0.36
C VAL A 169 25.41 13.49 0.29
N SER A 170 24.59 14.42 0.76
CA SER A 170 25.06 15.63 1.47
C SER A 170 25.12 15.41 2.98
N THR A 171 24.15 14.67 3.50
CA THR A 171 24.04 14.19 4.87
C THR A 171 23.22 12.90 4.82
N SER A 172 23.27 12.08 5.87
CA SER A 172 22.39 10.92 6.01
C SER A 172 22.12 10.67 7.48
N TYR A 173 21.02 9.97 7.77
CA TYR A 173 20.53 9.77 9.11
C TYR A 173 20.33 8.29 9.40
N THR A 174 20.60 7.90 10.64
CA THR A 174 20.06 6.63 11.16
C THR A 174 18.61 6.85 11.58
N PRO A 175 17.74 5.82 11.53
CA PRO A 175 16.37 5.97 12.01
C PRO A 175 16.28 6.47 13.47
N PRO A 176 17.13 6.07 14.44
CA PRO A 176 17.11 6.65 15.78
C PRO A 176 17.39 8.17 15.83
N GLN A 177 18.23 8.69 14.94
CA GLN A 177 18.44 10.14 14.82
C GLN A 177 17.16 10.82 14.33
N LEU A 178 16.45 10.21 13.37
CA LEU A 178 15.17 10.72 12.90
C LEU A 178 14.08 10.64 13.97
N GLY A 179 14.09 9.60 14.80
CA GLY A 179 13.24 9.53 15.99
C GLY A 179 13.48 10.69 16.96
N THR A 180 14.72 11.20 17.04
CA THR A 180 15.04 12.42 17.80
C THR A 180 14.55 13.68 17.08
N VAL A 181 14.79 13.80 15.77
CA VAL A 181 14.38 14.96 14.95
C VAL A 181 12.87 15.17 14.94
N TYR A 182 12.11 14.07 14.90
CA TYR A 182 10.65 14.06 14.88
C TYR A 182 10.03 13.84 16.25
N ASP A 183 10.82 13.97 17.33
CA ASP A 183 10.37 13.93 18.72
C ASP A 183 9.49 12.70 19.04
N PHE A 184 9.92 11.51 18.63
CA PHE A 184 9.21 10.26 18.90
C PHE A 184 9.05 10.07 20.42
N PRO A 185 7.92 9.50 20.90
CA PRO A 185 7.71 9.26 22.32
C PRO A 185 8.86 8.46 22.96
N ALA A 186 9.62 9.10 23.85
CA ALA A 186 10.87 8.55 24.40
C ALA A 186 10.66 7.36 25.36
N GLY A 187 9.46 7.24 25.96
CA GLY A 187 9.10 6.16 26.89
C GLY A 187 8.49 4.93 26.22
N ALA A 188 8.45 4.89 24.89
CA ALA A 188 7.84 3.82 24.11
C ALA A 188 8.80 3.37 23.01
N ASP A 189 8.87 2.06 22.82
CA ASP A 189 9.74 1.36 21.88
C ASP A 189 8.97 0.38 20.99
N GLY A 190 7.64 0.40 21.04
CA GLY A 190 6.76 -0.54 20.35
C GLY A 190 6.46 -1.83 21.12
N SER A 191 6.94 -1.98 22.36
CA SER A 191 6.72 -3.21 23.15
C SER A 191 5.23 -3.60 23.22
N GLY A 192 4.97 -4.88 22.97
CA GLY A 192 3.63 -5.46 22.97
C GLY A 192 2.81 -5.17 21.70
N GLN A 193 3.38 -4.48 20.72
CA GLN A 193 2.77 -4.26 19.41
C GLN A 193 3.35 -5.22 18.36
N THR A 194 2.54 -5.48 17.33
CA THR A 194 2.96 -6.12 16.09
C THR A 194 2.87 -5.11 14.95
N ILE A 195 3.87 -5.06 14.09
CA ILE A 195 3.87 -4.26 12.86
C ILE A 195 3.98 -5.22 11.68
N ALA A 196 3.02 -5.13 10.78
CA ALA A 196 3.05 -5.88 9.53
C ALA A 196 3.72 -5.04 8.44
N ILE A 197 4.52 -5.67 7.59
CA ILE A 197 5.13 -5.07 6.40
C ILE A 197 4.69 -5.91 5.20
N VAL A 198 4.23 -5.29 4.11
CA VAL A 198 3.77 -5.99 2.90
C VAL A 198 4.79 -5.83 1.79
N GLU A 199 5.27 -6.95 1.25
CA GLU A 199 6.33 -7.01 0.26
C GLU A 199 5.91 -7.81 -0.97
N LEU A 200 6.22 -7.29 -2.16
CA LEU A 200 5.82 -7.88 -3.43
C LEU A 200 6.98 -8.55 -4.20
N GLY A 201 8.09 -8.79 -3.51
CA GLY A 201 9.28 -9.47 -4.03
C GLY A 201 10.47 -9.33 -3.09
N GLY A 202 11.59 -9.93 -3.46
CA GLY A 202 12.86 -9.84 -2.73
C GLY A 202 12.84 -10.56 -1.39
N GLY A 203 13.70 -10.12 -0.48
CA GLY A 203 13.83 -10.69 0.85
C GLY A 203 14.80 -9.96 1.78
N TYR A 204 14.97 -10.53 2.97
CA TYR A 204 15.94 -10.10 3.98
C TYR A 204 16.82 -11.26 4.44
N GLU A 205 18.09 -10.94 4.76
CA GLU A 205 18.99 -11.84 5.46
C GLU A 205 19.16 -11.43 6.93
N GLN A 206 19.00 -12.38 7.85
CA GLN A 206 19.16 -12.13 9.29
C GLN A 206 20.55 -11.59 9.64
N THR A 207 21.59 -12.00 8.90
CA THR A 207 22.97 -11.53 9.11
C THR A 207 23.14 -10.05 8.85
N ASP A 208 22.41 -9.49 7.90
CA ASP A 208 22.44 -8.04 7.65
C ASP A 208 21.69 -7.28 8.72
N LEU A 209 20.50 -7.76 9.11
CA LEU A 209 19.74 -7.18 10.22
C LEU A 209 20.57 -7.15 11.51
N ASP A 210 21.18 -8.28 11.88
CA ASP A 210 22.03 -8.37 13.08
C ASP A 210 23.23 -7.42 13.02
N THR A 211 23.84 -7.28 11.84
CA THR A 211 24.97 -6.35 11.64
C THR A 211 24.52 -4.90 11.76
N TYR A 212 23.39 -4.56 11.14
CA TYR A 212 22.81 -3.22 11.16
C TYR A 212 22.46 -2.77 12.58
N PHE A 213 21.65 -3.57 13.29
CA PHE A 213 21.20 -3.25 14.65
C PHE A 213 22.35 -3.24 15.66
N ALA A 214 23.32 -4.15 15.53
CA ALA A 214 24.55 -4.09 16.34
C ALA A 214 25.35 -2.80 16.09
N GLY A 215 25.43 -2.33 14.85
CA GLY A 215 26.07 -1.06 14.49
C GLY A 215 25.38 0.16 15.10
N LEU A 216 24.07 0.10 15.28
CA LEU A 216 23.27 1.12 15.98
C LEU A 216 23.33 0.99 17.51
N GLY A 217 23.88 -0.10 18.04
CA GLY A 217 23.92 -0.37 19.48
C GLY A 217 22.54 -0.70 20.08
N ILE A 218 21.60 -1.20 19.26
CA ILE A 218 20.26 -1.60 19.70
C ILE A 218 20.06 -3.12 19.50
N PRO A 219 19.22 -3.78 20.31
CA PRO A 219 18.90 -5.18 20.10
C PRO A 219 18.23 -5.42 18.75
N SER A 220 18.57 -6.51 18.06
CA SER A 220 17.83 -6.94 16.87
C SER A 220 16.36 -7.20 17.23
N PRO A 221 15.39 -6.60 16.52
CA PRO A 221 13.98 -6.88 16.71
C PRO A 221 13.63 -8.29 16.25
N SER A 222 12.47 -8.78 16.68
CA SER A 222 11.91 -10.04 16.19
C SER A 222 11.32 -9.83 14.81
N VAL A 223 11.88 -10.47 13.77
CA VAL A 223 11.39 -10.41 12.39
C VAL A 223 10.99 -11.80 11.91
N THR A 224 9.75 -11.96 11.46
CA THR A 224 9.26 -13.22 10.86
C THR A 224 8.70 -12.99 9.46
N ALA A 225 8.90 -13.97 8.57
CA ALA A 225 8.34 -13.95 7.22
C ALA A 225 7.08 -14.83 7.15
N VAL A 226 6.06 -14.34 6.46
CA VAL A 226 4.83 -15.07 6.11
C VAL A 226 4.69 -15.05 4.59
N GLY A 227 4.56 -16.22 3.98
CA GLY A 227 4.29 -16.35 2.54
C GLY A 227 2.79 -16.31 2.26
N VAL A 228 2.40 -15.50 1.27
CA VAL A 228 1.03 -15.37 0.77
C VAL A 228 1.04 -15.70 -0.73
N ASP A 229 0.13 -16.57 -1.16
CA ASP A 229 0.00 -17.02 -2.57
C ASP A 229 1.32 -17.49 -3.20
N GLY A 230 2.13 -18.22 -2.41
CA GLY A 230 3.43 -18.74 -2.84
C GLY A 230 4.57 -17.72 -2.81
N GLY A 231 4.30 -16.46 -2.43
CA GLY A 231 5.35 -15.49 -2.09
C GLY A 231 6.22 -15.98 -0.94
N ALA A 232 7.50 -15.60 -0.95
CA ALA A 232 8.47 -16.05 0.02
C ALA A 232 9.59 -15.02 0.22
N ASN A 233 10.27 -15.10 1.36
CA ASN A 233 11.50 -14.37 1.61
C ASN A 233 12.63 -14.93 0.73
N VAL A 234 13.04 -14.20 -0.31
CA VAL A 234 14.09 -14.61 -1.26
C VAL A 234 15.12 -13.47 -1.41
N PRO A 235 16.09 -13.36 -0.50
CA PRO A 235 17.09 -12.29 -0.51
C PRO A 235 18.23 -12.53 -1.52
N GLY A 236 19.16 -11.57 -1.60
CA GLY A 236 20.43 -11.70 -2.32
C GLY A 236 20.32 -11.63 -3.84
N GLN A 237 19.22 -11.07 -4.36
CA GLN A 237 18.95 -10.92 -5.78
C GLN A 237 19.57 -9.62 -6.33
N ASP A 238 19.22 -8.48 -5.75
CA ASP A 238 19.73 -7.16 -6.14
C ASP A 238 19.49 -6.13 -5.04
N PRO A 239 20.53 -5.49 -4.48
CA PRO A 239 20.38 -4.47 -3.44
C PRO A 239 19.76 -3.16 -3.95
N ASN A 240 19.62 -2.99 -5.28
CA ASN A 240 18.84 -1.90 -5.87
C ASN A 240 17.45 -2.36 -6.37
N GLY A 241 17.14 -3.64 -6.18
CA GLY A 241 15.84 -4.26 -6.47
C GLY A 241 15.00 -4.38 -5.20
N ALA A 242 14.11 -5.37 -5.18
CA ALA A 242 13.16 -5.55 -4.08
C ALA A 242 13.83 -5.79 -2.71
N ASP A 243 15.06 -6.33 -2.65
CA ASP A 243 15.78 -6.52 -1.39
C ASP A 243 16.09 -5.18 -0.69
N GLY A 244 16.35 -4.13 -1.48
CA GLY A 244 16.57 -2.79 -0.93
C GLY A 244 15.33 -2.19 -0.27
N GLU A 245 14.14 -2.50 -0.80
CA GLU A 245 12.85 -2.12 -0.20
C GLU A 245 12.61 -2.89 1.11
N VAL A 246 12.69 -4.22 1.04
CA VAL A 246 12.44 -5.10 2.18
C VAL A 246 13.36 -4.77 3.37
N MET A 247 14.65 -4.58 3.10
CA MET A 247 15.62 -4.25 4.14
C MET A 247 15.39 -2.85 4.71
N LEU A 248 15.12 -1.84 3.86
CA LEU A 248 14.79 -0.49 4.32
C LEU A 248 13.59 -0.49 5.28
N ASP A 249 12.50 -1.16 4.89
CA ASP A 249 11.27 -1.21 5.67
C ASP A 249 11.51 -1.84 7.05
N ILE A 250 12.18 -3.00 7.09
CA ILE A 250 12.49 -3.72 8.34
C ILE A 250 13.46 -2.91 9.22
N GLU A 251 14.50 -2.31 8.64
CA GLU A 251 15.50 -1.56 9.38
C GLU A 251 14.94 -0.28 9.99
N VAL A 252 14.09 0.44 9.24
CA VAL A 252 13.42 1.66 9.74
C VAL A 252 12.46 1.30 10.87
N VAL A 253 11.58 0.30 10.68
CA VAL A 253 10.67 -0.14 11.75
C VAL A 253 11.46 -0.64 12.95
N GLY A 254 12.44 -1.52 12.73
CA GLY A 254 13.22 -2.15 13.78
C GLY A 254 14.01 -1.18 14.63
N ALA A 255 14.56 -0.13 14.01
CA ALA A 255 15.34 0.85 14.73
C ALA A 255 14.48 1.91 15.43
N LEU A 256 13.29 2.20 14.91
CA LEU A 256 12.33 3.10 15.53
C LEU A 256 11.33 2.41 16.45
N ALA A 257 11.16 1.10 16.44
CA ALA A 257 10.27 0.37 17.34
C ALA A 257 10.88 -1.00 17.70
N PRO A 258 12.06 -1.03 18.36
CA PRO A 258 12.81 -2.27 18.60
C PRO A 258 12.10 -3.26 19.53
N GLY A 259 11.10 -2.82 20.30
CA GLY A 259 10.27 -3.68 21.14
C GLY A 259 9.09 -4.32 20.41
N ALA A 260 8.77 -3.88 19.19
CA ALA A 260 7.68 -4.46 18.40
C ALA A 260 8.09 -5.79 17.76
N SER A 261 7.10 -6.66 17.53
CA SER A 261 7.27 -7.81 16.63
C SER A 261 7.01 -7.38 15.19
N ILE A 262 7.93 -7.65 14.28
CA ILE A 262 7.82 -7.33 12.86
C ILE A 262 7.46 -8.60 12.10
N VAL A 263 6.39 -8.54 11.30
CA VAL A 263 5.93 -9.64 10.45
C VAL A 263 5.88 -9.18 9.00
N VAL A 264 6.67 -9.81 8.14
CA VAL A 264 6.81 -9.44 6.73
C VAL A 264 6.00 -10.42 5.88
N TYR A 265 5.00 -9.90 5.16
CA TYR A 265 4.09 -10.67 4.31
C TYR A 265 4.55 -10.56 2.86
N PHE A 266 5.08 -11.66 2.33
CA PHE A 266 5.56 -11.74 0.94
C PHE A 266 4.47 -12.29 0.04
N ALA A 267 4.15 -11.57 -1.04
CA ALA A 267 3.20 -12.00 -2.06
C ALA A 267 3.71 -11.74 -3.48
N PRO A 268 3.15 -12.41 -4.51
CA PRO A 268 3.41 -12.04 -5.89
C PRO A 268 2.96 -10.60 -6.19
N ASN A 269 3.74 -9.87 -6.99
CA ASN A 269 3.41 -8.52 -7.46
C ASN A 269 2.26 -8.51 -8.49
N THR A 270 1.05 -8.78 -8.03
CA THR A 270 -0.18 -8.81 -8.82
C THR A 270 -1.28 -8.09 -8.04
N ASP A 271 -2.40 -7.75 -8.69
CA ASP A 271 -3.55 -7.16 -8.00
C ASP A 271 -4.14 -8.10 -6.92
N ALA A 272 -4.18 -9.42 -7.18
CA ALA A 272 -4.58 -10.43 -6.21
C ALA A 272 -3.58 -10.54 -5.06
N GLY A 273 -2.32 -10.86 -5.33
CA GLY A 273 -1.31 -11.10 -4.29
C GLY A 273 -1.14 -9.91 -3.36
N PHE A 274 -1.20 -8.68 -3.90
CA PHE A 274 -1.10 -7.48 -3.07
C PHE A 274 -2.31 -7.31 -2.15
N LEU A 275 -3.54 -7.48 -2.66
CA LEU A 275 -4.74 -7.46 -1.82
C LEU A 275 -4.71 -8.56 -0.76
N ASP A 276 -4.29 -9.76 -1.16
CA ASP A 276 -4.28 -10.96 -0.34
C ASP A 276 -3.28 -10.84 0.82
N ALA A 277 -2.11 -10.21 0.58
CA ALA A 277 -1.14 -9.88 1.63
C ALA A 277 -1.73 -8.90 2.66
N VAL A 278 -2.37 -7.82 2.21
CA VAL A 278 -3.00 -6.83 3.10
C VAL A 278 -4.14 -7.45 3.91
N SER A 279 -5.01 -8.23 3.26
CA SER A 279 -6.11 -8.93 3.93
C SER A 279 -5.60 -9.90 5.00
N THR A 280 -4.59 -10.70 4.65
CA THR A 280 -3.97 -11.66 5.57
C THR A 280 -3.32 -10.95 6.76
N ALA A 281 -2.59 -9.86 6.53
CA ALA A 281 -1.97 -9.08 7.58
C ALA A 281 -2.98 -8.41 8.52
N ALA A 282 -4.05 -7.83 7.97
CA ALA A 282 -5.11 -7.19 8.74
C ALA A 282 -5.82 -8.16 9.71
N HIS A 283 -6.04 -9.39 9.27
CA HIS A 283 -6.74 -10.43 10.04
C HIS A 283 -5.80 -11.29 10.90
N ALA A 284 -4.51 -10.96 10.95
CA ALA A 284 -3.52 -11.72 11.72
C ALA A 284 -3.79 -11.67 13.24
N THR A 285 -3.29 -12.69 13.94
CA THR A 285 -3.31 -12.77 15.40
C THR A 285 -1.88 -12.97 15.91
N PRO A 286 -1.35 -12.09 16.78
CA PRO A 286 -1.96 -10.84 17.28
C PRO A 286 -2.29 -9.84 16.15
N THR A 287 -3.38 -9.09 16.32
CA THR A 287 -3.74 -8.01 15.38
C THR A 287 -2.65 -6.94 15.38
N PRO A 288 -2.10 -6.56 14.22
CA PRO A 288 -1.06 -5.55 14.16
C PRO A 288 -1.57 -4.17 14.59
N ALA A 289 -0.69 -3.35 15.16
CA ALA A 289 -0.97 -1.94 15.39
C ALA A 289 -0.97 -1.15 14.07
N ALA A 290 -0.08 -1.55 13.15
CA ALA A 290 0.03 -0.96 11.84
C ALA A 290 0.43 -1.97 10.75
N ILE A 291 0.00 -1.70 9.51
CA ILE A 291 0.52 -2.30 8.29
C ILE A 291 1.30 -1.22 7.54
N SER A 292 2.57 -1.46 7.22
CA SER A 292 3.38 -0.61 6.36
C SER A 292 3.36 -1.12 4.93
N ILE A 293 3.11 -0.23 3.97
CA ILE A 293 3.10 -0.53 2.55
C ILE A 293 3.98 0.49 1.81
N SER A 294 5.07 -0.01 1.24
CA SER A 294 6.02 0.79 0.47
C SER A 294 5.96 0.49 -1.05
N TRP A 295 4.86 -0.12 -1.47
CA TRP A 295 4.57 -0.49 -2.86
C TRP A 295 3.34 0.22 -3.39
N GLY A 296 3.37 0.65 -4.65
CA GLY A 296 2.23 1.34 -5.23
C GLY A 296 2.28 1.54 -6.74
N GLN A 297 1.24 2.15 -7.27
CA GLN A 297 1.10 2.54 -8.68
C GLN A 297 -0.03 3.56 -8.82
N SER A 298 0.09 4.48 -9.79
CA SER A 298 -0.94 5.45 -10.16
C SER A 298 -2.32 4.82 -10.15
N GLU A 299 -3.25 5.48 -9.45
CA GLU A 299 -4.57 4.93 -9.20
C GLU A 299 -5.28 4.55 -10.50
N ASP A 300 -5.07 5.27 -11.60
CA ASP A 300 -5.70 5.03 -12.90
C ASP A 300 -5.17 3.78 -13.64
N GLN A 301 -4.06 3.18 -13.20
CA GLN A 301 -3.50 1.94 -13.75
C GLN A 301 -4.07 0.66 -13.10
N TRP A 302 -4.97 0.82 -12.15
CA TRP A 302 -5.72 -0.29 -11.57
C TRP A 302 -7.05 -0.51 -12.30
N THR A 303 -7.66 -1.68 -12.16
CA THR A 303 -9.08 -1.83 -12.53
C THR A 303 -9.94 -1.26 -11.40
N ALA A 304 -11.15 -0.76 -11.71
CA ALA A 304 -12.03 -0.20 -10.68
C ALA A 304 -12.45 -1.24 -9.64
N GLN A 305 -12.68 -2.48 -10.05
CA GLN A 305 -12.96 -3.59 -9.12
C GLN A 305 -11.79 -3.83 -8.16
N ALA A 306 -10.54 -3.77 -8.65
CA ALA A 306 -9.35 -4.04 -7.83
C ALA A 306 -9.14 -2.92 -6.82
N ARG A 307 -9.25 -1.65 -7.24
CA ARG A 307 -9.20 -0.49 -6.32
C ARG A 307 -10.25 -0.60 -5.23
N THR A 308 -11.48 -0.93 -5.61
CA THR A 308 -12.60 -1.04 -4.66
C THR A 308 -12.38 -2.18 -3.68
N ALA A 309 -11.97 -3.35 -4.16
CA ALA A 309 -11.70 -4.49 -3.31
C ALA A 309 -10.55 -4.21 -2.33
N PHE A 310 -9.49 -3.56 -2.80
CA PHE A 310 -8.33 -3.21 -1.99
C PHE A 310 -8.68 -2.14 -0.96
N ASP A 311 -9.42 -1.08 -1.33
CA ASP A 311 -9.94 -0.09 -0.38
C ASP A 311 -10.83 -0.75 0.69
N GLN A 312 -11.66 -1.73 0.32
CA GLN A 312 -12.44 -2.48 1.30
C GLN A 312 -11.57 -3.33 2.24
N ALA A 313 -10.43 -3.87 1.78
CA ALA A 313 -9.48 -4.54 2.67
C ALA A 313 -8.83 -3.56 3.65
N LEU A 314 -8.56 -2.32 3.22
CA LEU A 314 -8.10 -1.25 4.11
C LEU A 314 -9.18 -0.78 5.10
N GLN A 315 -10.45 -0.77 4.70
CA GLN A 315 -11.58 -0.59 5.62
C GLN A 315 -11.63 -1.69 6.68
N ASP A 316 -11.45 -2.94 6.27
CA ASP A 316 -11.44 -4.09 7.18
C ASP A 316 -10.27 -3.96 8.19
N ALA A 317 -9.07 -3.57 7.72
CA ALA A 317 -7.92 -3.25 8.59
C ALA A 317 -8.25 -2.14 9.60
N ALA A 318 -8.79 -1.02 9.13
CA ALA A 318 -9.18 0.11 9.99
C ALA A 318 -10.25 -0.29 11.02
N ALA A 319 -11.24 -1.09 10.63
CA ALA A 319 -12.28 -1.60 11.51
C ALA A 319 -11.74 -2.57 12.57
N LEU A 320 -10.62 -3.25 12.31
CA LEU A 320 -9.90 -4.08 13.29
C LEU A 320 -8.95 -3.26 14.19
N GLY A 321 -8.86 -1.96 13.94
CA GLY A 321 -8.01 -1.04 14.69
C GLY A 321 -6.57 -0.97 14.17
N VAL A 322 -6.31 -1.49 12.97
CA VAL A 322 -5.00 -1.46 12.32
C VAL A 322 -4.87 -0.18 11.49
N THR A 323 -3.83 0.62 11.72
CA THR A 323 -3.52 1.77 10.85
C THR A 323 -2.66 1.31 9.69
N THR A 324 -3.09 1.57 8.44
CA THR A 324 -2.26 1.24 7.27
C THR A 324 -1.51 2.49 6.80
N THR A 325 -0.18 2.49 6.88
CA THR A 325 0.70 3.55 6.39
C THR A 325 1.19 3.22 4.99
N VAL A 326 1.08 4.17 4.05
CA VAL A 326 1.36 3.90 2.64
C VAL A 326 2.21 4.99 2.02
N ALA A 327 3.34 4.62 1.41
CA ALA A 327 4.20 5.51 0.66
C ALA A 327 3.41 6.24 -0.45
N ALA A 328 3.51 7.57 -0.53
CA ALA A 328 2.72 8.38 -1.44
C ALA A 328 3.23 8.40 -2.89
N GLY A 329 4.43 7.84 -3.13
CA GLY A 329 5.06 7.75 -4.45
C GLY A 329 6.35 8.56 -4.55
N ASP A 330 7.16 8.22 -5.55
CA ASP A 330 8.54 8.70 -5.70
C ASP A 330 8.83 9.44 -7.02
N ASP A 331 7.79 9.75 -7.79
CA ASP A 331 7.88 10.30 -9.15
C ASP A 331 7.08 11.60 -9.31
N GLY A 332 7.00 12.36 -8.22
CA GLY A 332 6.32 13.64 -8.15
C GLY A 332 4.83 13.52 -8.41
N SER A 333 4.20 14.63 -8.75
CA SER A 333 2.77 14.67 -9.07
C SER A 333 2.39 13.91 -10.34
N SER A 334 3.34 13.43 -11.14
CA SER A 334 3.07 12.72 -12.41
C SER A 334 2.92 11.22 -12.23
N ASP A 335 3.49 10.67 -11.15
CA ASP A 335 3.49 9.25 -10.84
C ASP A 335 3.90 8.32 -12.01
N ARG A 336 4.88 8.77 -12.80
CA ARG A 336 5.38 8.16 -14.06
C ARG A 336 4.37 8.08 -15.21
N VAL A 337 3.21 8.73 -15.10
CA VAL A 337 2.26 8.79 -16.21
C VAL A 337 2.65 9.92 -17.18
N GLY A 338 2.91 9.55 -18.43
CA GLY A 338 3.44 10.46 -19.47
C GLY A 338 2.41 11.33 -20.18
N ASP A 339 1.22 11.53 -19.64
CA ASP A 339 0.12 12.26 -20.29
C ASP A 339 0.10 13.76 -19.97
N GLY A 340 1.05 14.23 -19.15
CA GLY A 340 1.18 15.62 -18.75
C GLY A 340 0.19 16.07 -17.67
N LYS A 341 -0.54 15.15 -17.03
CA LYS A 341 -1.45 15.44 -15.93
C LYS A 341 -0.86 15.02 -14.58
N ALA A 342 -1.55 15.42 -13.52
CA ALA A 342 -1.24 14.96 -12.18
C ALA A 342 -1.97 13.65 -11.87
N HIS A 343 -1.27 12.73 -11.19
CA HIS A 343 -1.73 11.41 -10.79
C HIS A 343 -1.28 11.17 -9.35
N VAL A 344 -2.13 10.48 -8.58
CA VAL A 344 -1.81 10.07 -7.22
C VAL A 344 -1.64 8.55 -7.18
N ASP A 345 -0.70 8.10 -6.37
CA ASP A 345 -0.38 6.69 -6.23
C ASP A 345 -1.45 5.96 -5.39
N PHE A 346 -1.78 4.72 -5.75
CA PHE A 346 -2.62 3.79 -5.00
C PHE A 346 -1.75 2.62 -4.49
N PRO A 347 -1.79 2.28 -3.18
CA PRO A 347 -2.92 2.50 -2.28
C PRO A 347 -2.97 3.82 -1.50
N ALA A 348 -1.99 4.73 -1.63
CA ALA A 348 -1.96 5.97 -0.86
C ALA A 348 -3.20 6.87 -1.09
N SER A 349 -3.79 6.85 -2.29
CA SER A 349 -5.00 7.62 -2.59
C SER A 349 -6.28 7.08 -1.93
N SER A 350 -6.26 5.87 -1.36
CA SER A 350 -7.37 5.37 -0.55
C SER A 350 -7.62 6.31 0.65
N PRO A 351 -8.89 6.63 0.96
CA PRO A 351 -9.23 7.37 2.18
C PRO A 351 -9.05 6.53 3.46
N HIS A 352 -8.76 5.24 3.35
CA HIS A 352 -8.48 4.33 4.47
C HIS A 352 -6.98 4.02 4.65
N ALA A 353 -6.12 4.61 3.82
CA ALA A 353 -4.66 4.61 3.96
C ALA A 353 -4.17 5.93 4.57
N LEU A 354 -3.26 5.87 5.53
CA LEU A 354 -2.51 7.05 5.98
C LEU A 354 -1.38 7.29 4.97
N ALA A 355 -1.57 8.24 4.07
CA ALA A 355 -0.64 8.51 2.98
C ALA A 355 0.60 9.27 3.46
N CYS A 356 1.77 8.74 3.15
CA CYS A 356 3.08 9.17 3.65
C CYS A 356 3.91 9.79 2.52
N GLY A 357 3.99 11.13 2.49
CA GLY A 357 4.82 11.89 1.57
C GLY A 357 6.25 12.15 2.06
N GLY A 358 7.01 12.91 1.28
CA GLY A 358 8.46 13.02 1.42
C GLY A 358 8.99 14.45 1.51
N THR A 359 9.93 14.66 2.43
CA THR A 359 10.69 15.92 2.61
C THR A 359 12.18 15.74 2.35
N ARG A 360 12.86 16.85 2.17
CA ARG A 360 14.32 16.98 2.25
C ARG A 360 14.69 17.65 3.56
N LEU A 361 15.52 17.00 4.37
CA LEU A 361 15.84 17.41 5.73
C LEU A 361 17.31 17.83 5.86
N ASP A 362 17.55 18.99 6.47
CA ASP A 362 18.84 19.37 7.05
C ASP A 362 18.66 19.55 8.56
N ALA A 363 18.99 18.51 9.30
CA ALA A 363 19.10 18.51 10.75
C ALA A 363 20.52 18.16 11.20
N ASP A 364 20.88 18.67 12.37
CA ASP A 364 22.08 18.28 13.08
C ASP A 364 21.98 16.83 13.57
N THR A 365 22.87 15.96 13.08
CA THR A 365 22.85 14.51 13.37
C THR A 365 23.16 14.15 14.82
N SER A 366 23.69 15.09 15.60
CA SER A 366 24.04 14.87 17.02
C SER A 366 22.95 15.35 17.98
N THR A 367 22.27 16.44 17.65
CA THR A 367 21.27 17.07 18.52
C THR A 367 19.84 16.91 18.04
N GLY A 368 19.63 16.54 16.77
CA GLY A 368 18.31 16.51 16.13
C GLY A 368 17.76 17.90 15.77
N ALA A 369 18.53 18.98 16.01
CA ALA A 369 18.08 20.33 15.73
C ALA A 369 17.91 20.57 14.21
N VAL A 370 16.68 20.88 13.80
CA VAL A 370 16.33 21.12 12.39
C VAL A 370 16.78 22.52 11.97
N ARG A 371 17.57 22.59 10.89
CA ARG A 371 18.00 23.84 10.24
C ARG A 371 17.06 24.21 9.11
N SER A 372 16.67 23.23 8.29
CA SER A 372 15.66 23.40 7.25
C SER A 372 15.00 22.06 6.91
N GLU A 373 13.74 22.13 6.49
CA GLU A 373 13.03 20.98 5.93
C GLU A 373 12.06 21.49 4.85
N THR A 374 12.10 20.88 3.66
CA THR A 374 11.39 21.34 2.46
C THR A 374 10.79 20.15 1.71
N VAL A 375 9.91 20.38 0.74
CA VAL A 375 9.40 19.29 -0.12
C VAL A 375 10.56 18.58 -0.81
N TRP A 376 10.55 17.23 -0.80
CA TRP A 376 11.51 16.46 -1.59
C TRP A 376 11.19 16.57 -3.08
N ASN A 377 12.10 17.18 -3.84
CA ASN A 377 12.07 17.20 -5.30
C ASN A 377 13.46 17.43 -5.89
N ASN A 378 14.01 16.40 -6.53
CA ASN A 378 15.33 16.41 -7.18
C ASN A 378 15.25 16.69 -8.70
N GLY A 379 14.09 17.11 -9.20
CA GLY A 379 13.84 17.38 -10.60
C GLY A 379 13.50 16.13 -11.42
N THR A 380 13.17 16.35 -12.69
CA THR A 380 12.69 15.31 -13.62
C THR A 380 13.59 14.08 -13.65
N GLY A 381 13.00 12.92 -13.35
CA GLY A 381 13.68 11.61 -13.37
C GLY A 381 14.57 11.30 -12.16
N ASN A 382 14.77 12.26 -11.24
CA ASN A 382 15.65 12.08 -10.07
C ASN A 382 14.88 11.87 -8.75
N GLY A 383 13.55 11.84 -8.83
CA GLY A 383 12.66 11.59 -7.71
C GLY A 383 12.10 12.86 -7.06
N ALA A 384 10.85 12.75 -6.64
CA ALA A 384 10.12 13.75 -5.87
C ALA A 384 8.96 13.06 -5.16
N THR A 385 8.50 13.58 -4.02
CA THR A 385 7.34 13.01 -3.33
C THR A 385 6.11 12.98 -4.22
N GLY A 386 5.37 11.88 -4.22
CA GLY A 386 4.02 11.83 -4.74
C GLY A 386 3.09 12.75 -3.93
N GLY A 387 1.97 13.12 -4.54
CA GLY A 387 0.99 14.03 -3.94
C GLY A 387 0.15 14.74 -4.97
N GLY A 388 -1.11 15.01 -4.63
CA GLY A 388 -2.10 15.58 -5.53
C GLY A 388 -3.52 15.42 -5.01
N VAL A 389 -4.47 15.32 -5.94
CA VAL A 389 -5.89 15.10 -5.63
C VAL A 389 -6.36 13.91 -6.45
N SER A 390 -6.93 12.92 -5.76
CA SER A 390 -7.47 11.72 -6.39
C SER A 390 -8.60 12.07 -7.35
N ALA A 391 -8.56 11.49 -8.55
CA ALA A 391 -9.67 11.48 -9.49
C ALA A 391 -10.66 10.35 -9.16
N VAL A 392 -10.21 9.35 -8.39
CA VAL A 392 -11.00 8.15 -8.05
C VAL A 392 -11.69 8.25 -6.70
N PHE A 393 -11.09 8.76 -5.64
CA PHE A 393 -11.72 8.77 -4.32
C PHE A 393 -12.28 10.17 -4.02
N PRO A 394 -13.56 10.27 -3.62
CA PRO A 394 -14.15 11.57 -3.26
C PRO A 394 -13.45 12.16 -2.03
N LEU A 395 -13.52 13.48 -1.89
CA LEU A 395 -12.97 14.18 -0.73
C LEU A 395 -13.64 13.69 0.57
N PRO A 396 -12.90 13.05 1.49
CA PRO A 396 -13.48 12.57 2.75
C PRO A 396 -13.93 13.73 3.62
N SER A 397 -15.00 13.54 4.39
CA SER A 397 -15.57 14.58 5.26
C SER A 397 -14.56 15.12 6.27
N TRP A 398 -13.72 14.24 6.83
CA TRP A 398 -12.65 14.61 7.77
C TRP A 398 -11.53 15.44 7.12
N GLN A 399 -11.35 15.39 5.79
CA GLN A 399 -10.37 16.21 5.07
C GLN A 399 -10.97 17.52 4.54
N GLY A 400 -12.29 17.68 4.58
CA GLY A 400 -12.99 18.82 3.96
C GLY A 400 -12.64 20.20 4.55
N GLY A 401 -12.09 20.25 5.77
CA GLY A 401 -11.78 21.50 6.46
C GLY A 401 -10.46 22.16 6.05
N VAL A 402 -9.51 21.40 5.47
CA VAL A 402 -8.13 21.86 5.30
C VAL A 402 -7.84 22.55 3.97
N GLY A 403 -8.85 22.68 3.09
CA GLY A 403 -8.71 23.42 1.84
C GLY A 403 -7.99 22.65 0.73
N VAL A 404 -8.26 21.34 0.60
CA VAL A 404 -7.79 20.53 -0.53
C VAL A 404 -8.15 21.24 -1.85
N PRO A 405 -7.19 21.44 -2.78
CA PRO A 405 -7.45 22.14 -4.03
C PRO A 405 -8.46 21.35 -4.87
N ALA A 406 -9.09 22.04 -5.84
CA ALA A 406 -9.96 21.38 -6.80
C ALA A 406 -9.16 20.31 -7.57
N GLY A 407 -9.69 19.09 -7.59
CA GLY A 407 -9.09 17.97 -8.32
C GLY A 407 -9.57 17.92 -9.77
N PRO A 408 -8.92 17.10 -10.61
CA PRO A 408 -9.57 16.64 -11.82
C PRO A 408 -10.83 15.86 -11.41
N GLY A 409 -12.00 16.23 -11.94
CA GLY A 409 -13.20 15.39 -11.76
C GLY A 409 -12.92 13.96 -12.26
N GLY A 410 -13.68 12.99 -11.77
CA GLY A 410 -13.45 11.58 -12.12
C GLY A 410 -14.60 10.68 -11.71
N THR A 411 -14.35 9.44 -11.33
CA THR A 411 -15.38 8.49 -10.88
C THR A 411 -14.99 7.86 -9.56
N ASP A 412 -15.91 7.83 -8.58
CA ASP A 412 -15.72 7.20 -7.28
C ASP A 412 -15.30 5.72 -7.42
N ALA A 413 -14.80 5.11 -6.34
CA ALA A 413 -14.50 3.68 -6.34
C ALA A 413 -15.70 2.83 -6.80
N GLY A 414 -16.94 3.25 -6.51
CA GLY A 414 -18.18 2.60 -6.93
C GLY A 414 -18.63 2.91 -8.37
N GLY A 415 -17.89 3.71 -9.13
CA GLY A 415 -18.19 4.10 -10.52
C GLY A 415 -19.12 5.31 -10.70
N SER A 416 -19.48 6.04 -9.64
CA SER A 416 -20.29 7.27 -9.74
C SER A 416 -19.43 8.49 -10.05
N ALA A 417 -19.94 9.53 -10.71
CA ALA A 417 -19.13 10.72 -11.00
C ALA A 417 -18.67 11.45 -9.72
N ASN A 418 -17.36 11.64 -9.57
CA ASN A 418 -16.76 12.54 -8.60
C ASN A 418 -16.99 13.98 -9.05
N GLY A 419 -17.46 14.83 -8.13
CA GLY A 419 -17.53 16.27 -8.36
C GLY A 419 -16.13 16.91 -8.54
N PRO A 420 -16.01 18.25 -8.52
CA PRO A 420 -14.72 18.94 -8.72
C PRO A 420 -13.71 18.79 -7.57
N GLY A 421 -13.87 17.81 -6.67
CA GLY A 421 -13.00 17.58 -5.52
C GLY A 421 -12.82 16.10 -5.24
N GLY A 422 -11.64 15.73 -4.75
CA GLY A 422 -11.24 14.36 -4.43
C GLY A 422 -10.36 14.31 -3.18
N ARG A 423 -10.03 13.10 -2.73
CA ARG A 423 -9.10 12.85 -1.61
C ARG A 423 -7.73 13.47 -1.93
N GLY A 424 -7.28 14.40 -1.10
CA GLY A 424 -5.96 15.03 -1.22
C GLY A 424 -4.87 14.12 -0.67
N VAL A 425 -3.73 13.98 -1.35
CA VAL A 425 -2.56 13.16 -0.97
C VAL A 425 -1.33 14.05 -0.87
N PRO A 426 -0.41 13.87 0.10
CA PRO A 426 -0.45 12.89 1.20
C PRO A 426 -1.23 13.40 2.44
N ASP A 427 -1.29 12.59 3.49
CA ASP A 427 -1.80 13.01 4.80
C ASP A 427 -0.71 13.58 5.68
N VAL A 428 0.47 12.96 5.66
CA VAL A 428 1.62 13.26 6.50
C VAL A 428 2.90 13.09 5.71
N SER A 429 4.03 13.55 6.23
CA SER A 429 5.34 13.37 5.58
C SER A 429 6.47 13.12 6.58
N ALA A 430 7.63 12.72 6.08
CA ALA A 430 8.92 12.75 6.77
C ALA A 430 10.04 12.76 5.72
N VAL A 431 11.31 12.76 6.13
CA VAL A 431 12.44 12.78 5.21
C VAL A 431 12.38 11.58 4.26
N ALA A 432 12.55 11.88 2.98
CA ALA A 432 12.53 10.91 1.88
C ALA A 432 13.58 11.22 0.81
N ASP A 433 14.20 12.40 0.79
CA ASP A 433 15.23 12.69 -0.23
C ASP A 433 16.46 11.78 -0.05
N PRO A 434 16.84 10.96 -1.06
CA PRO A 434 18.03 10.12 -0.99
C PRO A 434 19.34 10.92 -0.75
N GLN A 435 19.37 12.21 -1.10
CA GLN A 435 20.53 13.08 -0.83
C GLN A 435 20.68 13.46 0.66
N THR A 436 19.63 13.23 1.45
CA THR A 436 19.54 13.41 2.91
C THR A 436 18.94 12.16 3.57
N GLY A 437 19.19 10.97 2.99
CA GLY A 437 18.42 9.76 3.25
C GLY A 437 18.84 8.94 4.47
N TYR A 438 18.36 7.71 4.51
CA TYR A 438 18.50 6.73 5.58
C TYR A 438 19.75 5.89 5.36
N GLN A 439 20.55 5.73 6.40
CA GLN A 439 21.64 4.75 6.43
C GLN A 439 21.03 3.37 6.63
N VAL A 440 21.30 2.46 5.69
CA VAL A 440 20.74 1.09 5.67
C VAL A 440 21.80 0.08 5.28
N ARG A 441 21.52 -1.20 5.51
CA ARG A 441 22.35 -2.32 5.06
C ARG A 441 21.55 -3.28 4.19
N VAL A 442 22.05 -3.57 2.99
CA VAL A 442 21.37 -4.44 2.02
C VAL A 442 22.38 -5.33 1.32
N ASP A 443 22.14 -6.64 1.30
CA ASP A 443 23.00 -7.68 0.70
C ASP A 443 24.50 -7.50 1.03
N GLY A 444 24.77 -7.27 2.31
CA GLY A 444 26.11 -7.09 2.86
C GLY A 444 26.72 -5.70 2.65
N LYS A 445 26.00 -4.75 2.06
CA LYS A 445 26.50 -3.40 1.70
C LYS A 445 25.80 -2.32 2.49
N ASP A 446 26.57 -1.36 2.98
CA ASP A 446 26.03 -0.16 3.60
C ASP A 446 25.67 0.85 2.51
N LEU A 447 24.41 1.27 2.48
CA LEU A 447 23.84 2.16 1.47
C LEU A 447 23.19 3.39 2.13
N VAL A 448 22.84 4.36 1.29
CA VAL A 448 21.91 5.42 1.66
C VAL A 448 20.71 5.33 0.74
N ILE A 449 19.53 5.17 1.33
CA ILE A 449 18.27 5.05 0.60
C ILE A 449 17.34 6.19 1.01
N GLY A 450 16.59 6.71 0.06
CA GLY A 450 15.42 7.55 0.31
C GLY A 450 14.20 6.99 -0.42
N GLY A 451 13.25 7.86 -0.71
CA GLY A 451 11.92 7.50 -1.18
C GLY A 451 10.90 7.54 -0.05
N THR A 452 9.65 7.73 -0.44
CA THR A 452 8.49 7.69 0.47
C THR A 452 8.30 6.31 1.10
N SER A 453 8.90 5.27 0.51
CA SER A 453 9.09 3.96 1.14
C SER A 453 9.69 4.05 2.53
N ALA A 454 10.63 4.96 2.82
CA ALA A 454 11.19 5.07 4.17
C ALA A 454 10.22 5.73 5.18
N VAL A 455 9.18 6.41 4.69
CA VAL A 455 8.25 7.21 5.51
C VAL A 455 7.08 6.37 6.02
N ALA A 456 6.56 5.44 5.21
CA ALA A 456 5.54 4.48 5.64
C ALA A 456 5.95 3.64 6.88
N PRO A 457 7.13 2.99 6.93
CA PRO A 457 7.62 2.25 8.08
C PRO A 457 7.97 3.16 9.26
N LEU A 458 8.46 4.38 9.01
CA LEU A 458 8.69 5.39 10.05
C LEU A 458 7.38 5.73 10.77
N TRP A 459 6.30 5.96 10.02
CA TRP A 459 4.97 6.19 10.59
C TRP A 459 4.38 4.94 11.23
N ALA A 460 4.61 3.74 10.69
CA ALA A 460 4.18 2.50 11.33
C ALA A 460 4.82 2.31 12.71
N ALA A 461 6.12 2.61 12.83
CA ALA A 461 6.84 2.61 14.10
C ALA A 461 6.31 3.67 15.07
N LEU A 462 6.00 4.88 14.58
CA LEU A 462 5.38 5.93 15.40
C LEU A 462 4.00 5.49 15.92
N ILE A 463 3.15 4.92 15.07
CA ILE A 463 1.84 4.38 15.45
C ILE A 463 1.98 3.31 16.53
N ALA A 464 2.94 2.39 16.40
CA ALA A 464 3.17 1.37 17.41
C ALA A 464 3.60 1.97 18.77
N ARG A 465 4.46 2.99 18.78
CA ARG A 465 4.83 3.69 20.01
C ARG A 465 3.66 4.45 20.64
N LEU A 466 2.82 5.08 19.82
CA LEU A 466 1.59 5.73 20.27
C LEU A 466 0.61 4.69 20.87
N ALA A 467 0.47 3.53 20.22
CA ALA A 467 -0.40 2.45 20.67
C ALA A 467 0.08 1.88 22.00
N GLN A 468 1.38 1.65 22.16
CA GLN A 468 1.98 1.26 23.45
C GLN A 468 1.72 2.31 24.54
N SER A 469 1.88 3.59 24.22
CA SER A 469 1.77 4.69 25.20
C SER A 469 0.33 4.91 25.67
N THR A 470 -0.65 4.72 24.78
CA THR A 470 -2.06 5.02 25.03
C THR A 470 -2.89 3.80 25.37
N GLY A 471 -2.43 2.60 25.00
CA GLY A 471 -3.21 1.37 25.01
C GLY A 471 -4.32 1.31 23.96
N LYS A 472 -4.36 2.27 23.02
CA LYS A 472 -5.38 2.36 21.97
C LYS A 472 -4.97 1.60 20.71
N ARG A 473 -5.98 1.22 19.93
CA ARG A 473 -5.84 0.81 18.52
C ARG A 473 -6.41 1.93 17.66
N PHE A 474 -5.59 2.49 16.78
CA PHE A 474 -5.95 3.73 16.08
C PHE A 474 -6.82 3.51 14.85
N GLY A 475 -6.74 2.34 14.20
CA GLY A 475 -7.52 2.08 12.98
C GLY A 475 -7.36 3.21 11.97
N LEU A 476 -8.48 3.83 11.59
CA LEU A 476 -8.49 5.05 10.78
C LEU A 476 -8.11 6.26 11.64
N VAL A 477 -6.83 6.63 11.63
CA VAL A 477 -6.29 7.71 12.48
C VAL A 477 -6.54 9.11 11.90
N GLN A 478 -6.77 9.22 10.59
CA GLN A 478 -6.89 10.49 9.85
C GLN A 478 -7.97 11.42 10.43
N PRO A 479 -9.19 10.97 10.79
CA PRO A 479 -10.16 11.83 11.45
C PRO A 479 -9.63 12.54 12.69
N ALA A 480 -8.79 11.88 13.50
CA ALA A 480 -8.18 12.49 14.68
C ALA A 480 -7.05 13.46 14.30
N LEU A 481 -6.22 13.13 13.30
CA LEU A 481 -5.13 14.00 12.85
C LEU A 481 -5.64 15.31 12.22
N TYR A 482 -6.74 15.23 11.48
CA TYR A 482 -7.35 16.38 10.82
C TYR A 482 -8.36 17.13 11.72
N ASP A 483 -8.65 16.61 12.92
CA ASP A 483 -9.70 17.16 13.78
C ASP A 483 -9.46 18.66 14.02
N SER A 484 -10.52 19.44 13.80
CA SER A 484 -10.54 20.90 13.99
C SER A 484 -9.50 21.72 13.20
N THR A 485 -8.69 21.09 12.34
CA THR A 485 -7.74 21.79 11.47
C THR A 485 -8.46 22.45 10.32
N ARG A 486 -8.07 23.68 9.97
CA ARG A 486 -8.64 24.46 8.86
C ARG A 486 -7.56 24.87 7.87
N ALA A 487 -7.98 25.25 6.66
CA ALA A 487 -7.08 25.76 5.63
C ALA A 487 -6.13 26.85 6.19
N GLY A 488 -4.82 26.70 5.93
CA GLY A 488 -3.80 27.62 6.42
C GLY A 488 -3.37 27.40 7.88
N GLN A 489 -3.95 26.44 8.61
CA GLN A 489 -3.60 26.14 10.00
C GLN A 489 -2.71 24.90 10.09
N VAL A 490 -1.76 24.94 11.02
CA VAL A 490 -0.90 23.81 11.38
C VAL A 490 -1.65 22.91 12.35
N ALA A 491 -1.81 21.63 12.00
CA ALA A 491 -2.42 20.64 12.87
C ALA A 491 -1.55 20.41 14.14
N ALA A 492 -2.19 20.05 15.25
CA ALA A 492 -1.48 19.75 16.48
C ALA A 492 -0.58 18.51 16.30
N GLY A 493 0.67 18.60 16.76
CA GLY A 493 1.63 17.51 16.61
C GLY A 493 2.33 17.45 15.26
N PHE A 494 2.28 18.54 14.48
CA PHE A 494 2.99 18.62 13.20
C PHE A 494 3.85 19.87 13.13
N ARG A 495 5.00 19.70 12.47
CA ARG A 495 5.81 20.81 11.94
C ARG A 495 5.47 20.98 10.47
N ASP A 496 5.02 22.20 10.13
CA ASP A 496 4.55 22.55 8.80
C ASP A 496 5.71 22.72 7.80
N ILE A 497 5.52 22.21 6.58
CA ILE A 497 6.49 22.32 5.49
C ILE A 497 5.92 23.26 4.46
N THR A 498 6.50 24.46 4.34
CA THR A 498 5.87 25.58 3.62
C THR A 498 6.58 25.97 2.33
N SER A 499 7.56 25.18 1.88
CA SER A 499 8.37 25.52 0.70
C SER A 499 8.79 24.30 -0.12
N GLY A 500 8.81 24.50 -1.43
CA GLY A 500 9.07 23.46 -2.44
C GLY A 500 7.79 23.06 -3.19
N ASN A 501 7.94 22.12 -4.12
CA ASN A 501 6.86 21.61 -4.97
C ASN A 501 7.20 20.18 -5.39
N ASN A 502 6.22 19.41 -5.84
CA ASN A 502 6.43 18.08 -6.40
C ASN A 502 6.17 18.00 -7.92
N GLY A 503 6.20 19.14 -8.60
CA GLY A 503 5.76 19.28 -9.99
C GLY A 503 4.54 20.18 -10.09
N ALA A 504 3.34 19.59 -10.09
CA ALA A 504 2.08 20.32 -10.29
C ALA A 504 1.57 21.05 -9.03
N TYR A 505 1.95 20.59 -7.84
CA TYR A 505 1.52 21.17 -6.56
C TYR A 505 2.69 21.78 -5.80
N ALA A 506 2.41 22.79 -4.99
CA ALA A 506 3.40 23.49 -4.18
C ALA A 506 3.00 23.47 -2.70
N ALA A 507 4.01 23.40 -1.84
CA ALA A 507 3.82 23.49 -0.40
C ALA A 507 3.41 24.90 0.03
N GLY A 508 2.68 24.99 1.15
CA GLY A 508 2.11 26.22 1.67
C GLY A 508 1.86 26.14 3.16
N ALA A 509 1.18 27.14 3.73
CA ALA A 509 0.80 27.08 5.14
C ALA A 509 -0.36 26.08 5.35
N GLY A 510 -0.23 25.21 6.35
CA GLY A 510 -1.20 24.16 6.65
C GLY A 510 -1.14 23.01 5.65
N TRP A 511 -2.24 22.26 5.50
CA TRP A 511 -2.24 21.11 4.60
C TRP A 511 -1.94 21.51 3.14
N ASP A 512 -1.07 20.74 2.48
CA ASP A 512 -0.82 20.84 1.05
C ASP A 512 -0.64 19.48 0.36
N ALA A 513 -0.75 19.49 -0.98
CA ALA A 513 -0.66 18.29 -1.81
C ALA A 513 0.78 17.87 -2.14
N CYS A 514 1.74 18.18 -1.27
CA CYS A 514 3.12 17.69 -1.31
C CYS A 514 3.49 16.99 0.00
N THR A 515 3.16 17.59 1.14
CA THR A 515 3.60 17.20 2.48
C THR A 515 2.47 16.98 3.47
N GLY A 516 1.22 17.15 3.03
CA GLY A 516 0.04 16.89 3.85
C GLY A 516 0.00 17.84 5.05
N LEU A 517 -0.32 17.31 6.23
CA LEU A 517 -0.29 18.05 7.50
C LEU A 517 1.13 18.46 7.94
N GLY A 518 2.18 17.97 7.25
CA GLY A 518 3.57 18.19 7.58
C GLY A 518 4.23 16.95 8.18
N VAL A 519 5.33 17.18 8.90
CA VAL A 519 6.13 16.12 9.54
C VAL A 519 5.80 15.97 11.02
N PRO A 520 5.95 14.76 11.61
CA PRO A 520 5.49 14.53 12.97
C PRO A 520 6.34 15.27 14.03
N GLU A 521 5.65 15.76 15.05
CA GLU A 521 6.19 16.05 16.39
C GLU A 521 5.60 15.02 17.35
N GLY A 522 6.23 13.85 17.45
CA GLY A 522 5.66 12.62 18.03
C GLY A 522 5.12 12.75 19.46
N ALA A 523 5.82 13.45 20.36
CA ALA A 523 5.36 13.67 21.73
C ALA A 523 4.14 14.60 21.79
N ARG A 524 4.05 15.56 20.86
CA ARG A 524 2.89 16.45 20.74
C ARG A 524 1.70 15.73 20.09
N LEU A 525 1.95 14.82 19.14
CA LEU A 525 0.93 13.90 18.63
C LEU A 525 0.38 13.02 19.75
N LEU A 526 1.25 12.42 20.58
CA LEU A 526 0.83 11.63 21.73
C LEU A 526 -0.02 12.42 22.72
N ALA A 527 0.26 13.71 22.92
CA ALA A 527 -0.55 14.55 23.80
C ALA A 527 -1.91 14.95 23.19
N ALA A 528 -2.03 14.92 21.87
CA ALA A 528 -3.24 15.29 21.14
C ALA A 528 -4.19 14.09 20.91
N LEU A 529 -3.65 12.86 20.87
CA LEU A 529 -4.38 11.61 20.65
C LEU A 529 -4.72 10.90 21.95
#